data_AF-A0A2E2Y7W7-F1
#
_entry.id   AF-A0A2E2Y7W7-F1
#
_cell.length_a   1.000
_cell.length_b   1.000
_cell.length_c   1.000
_cell.angle_alpha   90.00
_cell.angle_beta   90.00
_cell.angle_gamma   90.00
#
_symmetry.space_group_name_H-M   'P 1'
#
loop_
_entity.id
_entity.type
_entity.pdbx_description
1 polymer ?
#
loop_
_entity_poly.entity_id
_entity_poly.type
_entity_poly.pdbx_seq_one_letter_code
_entity_poly.pdbx_strand_id
1 'polypeptide(L)'
;MDLKIALNQFSIDKDQVYREWIKWATENPEKLQEVMERAFNGNDTERKRASWILHHVSDRRPELFYVKEKMMIDQLEHTETQAEIRFILRYYSKYRLPRHEEREGVLADYCFKVLMIPNDAVAPQVYSMSVLHKLTIRYPELAHELEESIRWALENGSAGMISRGNKILQDLQRRGLI
;
A
#
# COMPACT_ATOMS: atom_id res chain seq x y z
N MET A 1 -18.81 -3.55 20.44
CA MET A 1 -17.56 -3.58 21.24
C MET A 1 -16.65 -2.45 20.79
N ASP A 2 -15.99 -1.75 21.73
CA ASP A 2 -15.04 -0.67 21.42
C ASP A 2 -13.85 -1.16 20.57
N LEU A 3 -13.33 -0.32 19.66
CA LEU A 3 -12.28 -0.73 18.72
C LEU A 3 -11.00 -1.08 19.46
N LYS A 4 -10.60 -0.29 20.45
CA LYS A 4 -9.37 -0.53 21.21
C LYS A 4 -9.42 -1.89 21.90
N ILE A 5 -10.56 -2.23 22.50
CA ILE A 5 -10.78 -3.53 23.12
C ILE A 5 -10.69 -4.64 22.06
N ALA A 6 -11.41 -4.49 20.93
CA ALA A 6 -11.41 -5.45 19.83
C ALA A 6 -10.00 -5.71 19.28
N LEU A 7 -9.22 -4.64 19.09
CA LEU A 7 -7.87 -4.71 18.54
C LEU A 7 -6.86 -5.30 19.50
N ASN A 8 -6.98 -5.11 20.82
CA ASN A 8 -5.94 -5.57 21.75
C ASN A 8 -6.23 -6.96 22.35
N GLN A 9 -7.50 -7.31 22.59
CA GLN A 9 -7.85 -8.49 23.40
C GLN A 9 -8.19 -9.75 22.59
N PHE A 10 -8.50 -9.65 21.30
CA PHE A 10 -8.99 -10.79 20.51
C PHE A 10 -8.06 -11.09 19.32
N SER A 11 -7.47 -12.29 19.29
CA SER A 11 -6.47 -12.70 18.28
C SER A 11 -6.82 -13.95 17.47
N ILE A 12 -7.79 -14.76 17.92
CA ILE A 12 -7.99 -16.14 17.42
C ILE A 12 -8.97 -16.19 16.23
N ASP A 13 -9.94 -15.27 16.16
CA ASP A 13 -10.89 -15.20 15.03
C ASP A 13 -11.04 -13.76 14.54
N LYS A 14 -10.02 -13.30 13.81
CA LYS A 14 -10.00 -11.92 13.27
C LYS A 14 -11.19 -11.65 12.35
N ASP A 15 -11.60 -12.63 11.56
CA ASP A 15 -12.70 -12.50 10.62
C ASP A 15 -14.03 -12.31 11.33
N GLN A 16 -14.30 -13.06 12.40
CA GLN A 16 -15.51 -12.88 13.20
C GLN A 16 -15.45 -11.59 14.03
N VAL A 17 -14.33 -11.33 14.71
CA VAL A 17 -14.18 -10.20 15.64
C VAL A 17 -14.26 -8.86 14.90
N TYR A 18 -13.67 -8.77 13.70
CA TYR A 18 -13.62 -7.52 12.95
C TYR A 18 -14.72 -7.40 11.91
N ARG A 19 -15.60 -8.39 11.74
CA ARG A 19 -16.70 -8.34 10.77
C ARG A 19 -17.54 -7.07 10.91
N GLU A 20 -17.92 -6.75 12.15
CA GLU A 20 -18.70 -5.56 12.46
C GLU A 20 -17.91 -4.29 12.18
N TRP A 21 -16.63 -4.24 12.57
CA TRP A 21 -15.76 -3.10 12.33
C TRP A 21 -15.50 -2.84 10.84
N ILE A 22 -15.32 -3.88 10.04
CA ILE A 22 -15.21 -3.77 8.58
C ILE A 22 -16.51 -3.17 8.03
N LYS A 23 -17.67 -3.67 8.46
CA LYS A 23 -18.97 -3.15 8.02
C LYS A 23 -19.13 -1.68 8.41
N TRP A 24 -18.94 -1.34 9.69
CA TRP A 24 -19.06 0.02 10.19
C TRP A 24 -18.11 0.98 9.49
N ALA A 25 -16.84 0.63 9.32
CA ALA A 25 -15.88 1.48 8.61
C ALA A 25 -16.19 1.62 7.10
N THR A 26 -16.93 0.68 6.51
CA THR A 26 -17.38 0.77 5.11
C THR A 26 -18.60 1.70 4.95
N GLU A 27 -19.43 1.81 5.98
CA GLU A 27 -20.71 2.51 5.95
C GLU A 27 -20.68 3.88 6.65
N ASN A 28 -19.75 4.09 7.59
CA ASN A 28 -19.69 5.27 8.45
C ASN A 28 -18.27 5.92 8.41
N PRO A 29 -18.16 7.18 7.93
CA PRO A 29 -16.88 7.90 7.85
C PRO A 29 -16.16 8.10 9.19
N GLU A 30 -16.88 8.27 10.30
CA GLU A 30 -16.29 8.43 11.62
C GLU A 30 -15.66 7.11 12.09
N LYS A 31 -16.32 5.99 11.82
CA LYS A 31 -15.79 4.66 12.13
C LYS A 31 -14.58 4.31 11.26
N LEU A 32 -14.58 4.72 9.99
CA LEU A 32 -13.38 4.63 9.16
C LEU A 32 -12.24 5.45 9.76
N GLN A 33 -12.51 6.69 10.18
CA GLN A 33 -11.50 7.55 10.80
C GLN A 33 -10.93 6.91 12.08
N GLU A 34 -11.77 6.28 12.90
CA GLU A 34 -11.35 5.56 14.10
C GLU A 34 -10.38 4.40 13.78
N VAL A 35 -10.68 3.63 12.73
CA VAL A 35 -9.79 2.55 12.27
C VAL A 35 -8.48 3.11 11.70
N MET A 36 -8.54 4.20 10.93
CA MET A 36 -7.33 4.85 10.40
C MET A 36 -6.44 5.39 11.52
N GLU A 37 -7.03 5.98 12.55
CA GLU A 37 -6.29 6.47 13.72
C GLU A 37 -5.53 5.33 14.41
N ARG A 38 -6.17 4.17 14.60
CA ARG A 38 -5.50 2.99 15.18
C ARG A 38 -4.47 2.38 14.24
N ALA A 39 -4.69 2.44 12.93
CA ALA A 39 -3.75 1.92 11.95
C ALA A 39 -2.45 2.74 11.90
N PHE A 40 -2.53 4.05 12.08
CA PHE A 40 -1.43 4.99 11.80
C PHE A 40 -0.80 5.62 13.06
N ASN A 41 -1.52 5.63 14.18
CA ASN A 41 -1.07 6.21 15.45
C ASN A 41 -1.26 5.28 16.66
N GLY A 42 -1.65 4.02 16.43
CA GLY A 42 -1.84 3.04 17.49
C GLY A 42 -0.54 2.41 17.99
N ASN A 43 -0.65 1.49 18.94
CA ASN A 43 0.48 0.61 19.30
C ASN A 43 0.71 -0.44 18.18
N ASP A 44 1.82 -1.19 18.24
CA ASP A 44 2.16 -2.22 17.23
C ASP A 44 1.01 -3.21 16.92
N THR A 45 0.26 -3.64 17.94
CA THR A 45 -0.88 -4.55 17.78
C THR A 45 -2.05 -3.87 17.07
N GLU A 46 -2.37 -2.63 17.47
CA GLU A 46 -3.40 -1.81 16.85
C GLU A 46 -3.07 -1.52 15.38
N ARG A 47 -1.84 -1.06 15.09
CA ARG A 47 -1.36 -0.77 13.74
C ARG A 47 -1.54 -1.97 12.81
N LYS A 48 -1.08 -3.15 13.25
CA LYS A 48 -1.19 -4.41 12.48
C LYS A 48 -2.63 -4.82 12.22
N ARG A 49 -3.48 -4.80 13.24
CA ARG A 49 -4.86 -5.32 13.17
C ARG A 49 -5.79 -4.32 12.47
N ALA A 50 -5.63 -3.03 12.73
CA ALA A 50 -6.40 -1.99 12.05
C ALA A 50 -6.03 -1.89 10.56
N SER A 51 -4.74 -1.99 10.19
CA SER A 51 -4.33 -2.06 8.77
C SER A 51 -4.97 -3.25 8.04
N TRP A 52 -5.15 -4.39 8.73
CA TRP A 52 -5.88 -5.53 8.19
C TRP A 52 -7.37 -5.21 7.94
N ILE A 53 -8.04 -4.50 8.87
CA ILE A 53 -9.40 -4.00 8.65
C ILE A 53 -9.43 -3.07 7.41
N LEU A 54 -8.47 -2.15 7.27
CA LEU A 54 -8.40 -1.23 6.14
C LEU A 54 -8.20 -1.95 4.79
N HIS A 55 -7.49 -3.08 4.74
CA HIS A 55 -7.44 -3.93 3.55
C HIS A 55 -8.84 -4.40 3.13
N HIS A 56 -9.65 -4.85 4.09
CA HIS A 56 -11.01 -5.31 3.82
C HIS A 56 -11.98 -4.18 3.46
N VAL A 57 -11.82 -3.00 4.06
CA VAL A 57 -12.61 -1.81 3.70
C VAL A 57 -12.25 -1.38 2.28
N SER A 58 -10.96 -1.25 1.95
CA SER A 58 -10.52 -0.83 0.61
C SER A 58 -10.88 -1.82 -0.48
N ASP A 59 -10.93 -3.13 -0.18
CA ASP A 59 -11.44 -4.15 -1.10
C ASP A 59 -12.95 -4.04 -1.39
N ARG A 60 -13.72 -3.41 -0.51
CA ARG A 60 -15.17 -3.21 -0.69
C ARG A 60 -15.51 -1.84 -1.27
N ARG A 61 -14.87 -0.79 -0.76
CA ARG A 61 -15.14 0.62 -1.10
C ARG A 61 -13.84 1.42 -1.18
N PRO A 62 -13.04 1.25 -2.24
CA PRO A 62 -11.77 1.94 -2.38
C PRO A 62 -11.91 3.46 -2.47
N GLU A 63 -13.06 3.98 -2.90
CA GLU A 63 -13.33 5.41 -3.06
C GLU A 63 -13.34 6.19 -1.74
N LEU A 64 -13.58 5.51 -0.61
CA LEU A 64 -13.53 6.14 0.73
C LEU A 64 -12.14 6.70 1.06
N PHE A 65 -11.10 6.13 0.48
CA PHE A 65 -9.71 6.52 0.72
C PHE A 65 -9.23 7.63 -0.22
N TYR A 66 -10.00 8.01 -1.25
CA TYR A 66 -9.61 9.09 -2.17
C TYR A 66 -9.44 10.44 -1.46
N VAL A 67 -10.27 10.71 -0.45
CA VAL A 67 -10.17 11.94 0.36
C VAL A 67 -9.15 11.82 1.50
N LYS A 68 -8.52 10.66 1.65
CA LYS A 68 -7.53 10.35 2.69
C LYS A 68 -6.11 10.27 2.14
N GLU A 69 -5.91 10.62 0.86
CA GLU A 69 -4.62 10.47 0.20
C GLU A 69 -3.48 11.22 0.90
N LYS A 70 -3.72 12.45 1.40
CA LYS A 70 -2.70 13.21 2.14
C LYS A 70 -2.24 12.41 3.37
N MET A 71 -3.19 11.98 4.19
CA MET A 71 -2.90 11.20 5.40
C MET A 71 -2.16 9.90 5.09
N MET A 72 -2.54 9.17 4.03
CA MET A 72 -1.86 7.93 3.67
C MET A 72 -0.46 8.15 3.13
N ILE A 73 -0.22 9.21 2.35
CA ILE A 73 1.10 9.52 1.80
C ILE A 73 2.03 10.04 2.89
N ASP A 74 1.57 10.99 3.72
CA ASP A 74 2.35 11.51 4.85
C ASP A 74 2.73 10.37 5.82
N GLN A 75 1.85 9.38 6.01
CA GLN A 75 2.13 8.26 6.89
C GLN A 75 3.33 7.41 6.44
N LEU A 76 3.66 7.38 5.14
CA LEU A 76 4.80 6.59 4.63
C LEU A 76 6.14 7.04 5.25
N GLU A 77 6.27 8.30 5.66
CA GLU A 77 7.46 8.84 6.33
C GLU A 77 7.52 8.51 7.83
N HIS A 78 6.42 8.04 8.40
CA HIS A 78 6.23 7.85 9.84
C HIS A 78 5.78 6.43 10.20
N THR A 79 5.88 5.47 9.26
CA THR A 79 5.46 4.09 9.53
C THR A 79 6.33 3.45 10.60
N GLU A 80 5.68 2.87 11.60
CA GLU A 80 6.36 2.06 12.62
C GLU A 80 6.27 0.56 12.31
N THR A 81 5.30 0.16 11.50
CA THR A 81 5.06 -1.25 11.15
C THR A 81 4.95 -1.48 9.66
N GLN A 82 5.42 -2.65 9.23
CA GLN A 82 5.26 -3.15 7.86
C GLN A 82 3.78 -3.33 7.45
N ALA A 83 2.84 -3.31 8.40
CA ALA A 83 1.42 -3.41 8.08
C ALA A 83 0.88 -2.14 7.43
N GLU A 84 1.34 -0.98 7.88
CA GLU A 84 0.97 0.33 7.33
C GLU A 84 1.48 0.47 5.90
N ILE A 85 2.78 0.20 5.70
CA ILE A 85 3.44 0.21 4.39
C ILE A 85 2.69 -0.69 3.41
N ARG A 86 2.41 -1.94 3.81
CA ARG A 86 1.65 -2.88 2.97
C ARG A 86 0.26 -2.39 2.65
N PHE A 87 -0.46 -1.79 3.62
CA PHE A 87 -1.78 -1.24 3.38
C PHE A 87 -1.75 -0.13 2.34
N ILE A 88 -0.92 0.89 2.56
CA ILE A 88 -0.84 2.08 1.70
C ILE A 88 -0.39 1.70 0.30
N LEU A 89 0.71 0.94 0.16
CA LEU A 89 1.22 0.57 -1.16
C LEU A 89 0.29 -0.40 -1.90
N ARG A 90 -0.34 -1.35 -1.20
CA ARG A 90 -1.34 -2.23 -1.84
C ARG A 90 -2.51 -1.41 -2.36
N TYR A 91 -2.99 -0.45 -1.56
CA TYR A 91 -4.09 0.43 -1.98
C TYR A 91 -3.74 1.13 -3.30
N TYR A 92 -2.60 1.80 -3.36
CA TYR A 92 -2.18 2.52 -4.57
C TYR A 92 -1.79 1.60 -5.73
N SER A 93 -1.33 0.37 -5.48
CA SER A 93 -1.07 -0.61 -6.54
C SER A 93 -2.35 -1.06 -7.25
N LYS A 94 -3.47 -1.15 -6.51
CA LYS A 94 -4.73 -1.75 -6.99
C LYS A 94 -5.76 -0.72 -7.43
N TYR A 95 -5.81 0.43 -6.76
CA TYR A 95 -6.87 1.42 -6.92
C TYR A 95 -6.35 2.71 -7.56
N ARG A 96 -6.94 3.86 -7.27
CA ARG A 96 -6.56 5.13 -7.89
C ARG A 96 -5.26 5.66 -7.25
N LEU A 97 -4.37 6.21 -8.08
CA LEU A 97 -3.22 7.00 -7.62
C LEU A 97 -3.70 8.32 -6.96
N PRO A 98 -2.85 9.01 -6.16
CA PRO A 98 -3.17 10.32 -5.62
C PRO A 98 -3.63 11.31 -6.71
N ARG A 99 -4.49 12.26 -6.35
CA ARG A 99 -5.02 13.26 -7.29
C ARG A 99 -4.06 14.41 -7.57
N HIS A 100 -3.13 14.65 -6.66
CA HIS A 100 -2.21 15.79 -6.71
C HIS A 100 -0.82 15.27 -7.08
N GLU A 101 -0.21 15.86 -8.12
CA GLU A 101 1.09 15.44 -8.66
C GLU A 101 2.20 15.45 -7.59
N GLU A 102 2.19 16.41 -6.68
CA GLU A 102 3.12 16.46 -5.53
C GLU A 102 3.08 15.16 -4.70
N ARG A 103 1.88 14.62 -4.44
CA ARG A 103 1.72 13.35 -3.70
C ARG A 103 2.11 12.14 -4.53
N GLU A 104 2.00 12.24 -5.86
CA GLU A 104 2.49 11.20 -6.77
C GLU A 104 4.02 11.16 -6.78
N GLY A 105 4.67 12.32 -6.75
CA GLY A 105 6.12 12.44 -6.61
C GLY A 105 6.61 11.80 -5.30
N VAL A 106 6.02 12.17 -4.16
CA VAL A 106 6.37 11.57 -2.85
C VAL A 106 6.16 10.05 -2.86
N LEU A 107 5.06 9.57 -3.46
CA LEU A 107 4.78 8.14 -3.58
C LEU A 107 5.81 7.44 -4.49
N ALA A 108 6.19 8.04 -5.61
CA ALA A 108 7.20 7.52 -6.52
C ALA A 108 8.55 7.37 -5.81
N ASP A 109 9.02 8.45 -5.16
CA ASP A 109 10.28 8.49 -4.42
C ASP A 109 10.31 7.42 -3.34
N TYR A 110 9.22 7.26 -2.59
CA TYR A 110 9.11 6.21 -1.58
C TYR A 110 9.21 4.81 -2.22
N CYS A 111 8.47 4.56 -3.30
CA CYS A 111 8.50 3.28 -3.98
C CYS A 111 9.87 2.95 -4.58
N PHE A 112 10.57 3.91 -5.17
CA PHE A 112 11.94 3.70 -5.65
C PHE A 112 12.89 3.36 -4.49
N LYS A 113 12.82 4.11 -3.38
CA LYS A 113 13.59 3.78 -2.16
C LYS A 113 13.33 2.35 -1.69
N VAL A 114 12.07 1.91 -1.64
CA VAL A 114 11.70 0.53 -1.27
C VAL A 114 12.33 -0.51 -2.20
N LEU A 115 12.42 -0.23 -3.51
CA LEU A 115 13.05 -1.14 -4.46
C LEU A 115 14.57 -1.22 -4.30
N MET A 116 15.21 -0.23 -3.68
CA MET A 116 16.66 -0.18 -3.46
C MET A 116 17.12 -0.79 -2.11
N ILE A 117 16.20 -1.31 -1.30
CA ILE A 117 16.55 -1.95 -0.02
C ILE A 117 16.72 -3.46 -0.23
N PRO A 118 17.94 -4.01 -0.11
CA PRO A 118 18.16 -5.45 -0.24
C PRO A 118 17.43 -6.20 0.89
N ASN A 119 16.84 -7.35 0.57
CA ASN A 119 16.19 -8.25 1.54
C ASN A 119 15.05 -7.63 2.37
N ASP A 120 14.45 -6.52 1.93
CA ASP A 120 13.24 -5.99 2.56
C ASP A 120 12.02 -6.92 2.33
N ALA A 121 10.91 -6.62 3.00
CA ALA A 121 9.67 -7.36 2.85
C ALA A 121 9.22 -7.42 1.37
N VAL A 122 8.96 -8.64 0.89
CA VAL A 122 8.56 -8.93 -0.50
C VAL A 122 7.32 -8.14 -0.94
N ALA A 123 6.31 -8.03 -0.06
CA ALA A 123 5.03 -7.42 -0.42
C ALA A 123 5.14 -5.90 -0.73
N PRO A 124 5.75 -5.05 0.12
CA PRO A 124 6.07 -3.67 -0.23
C PRO A 124 6.79 -3.50 -1.56
N GLN A 125 7.78 -4.34 -1.87
CA GLN A 125 8.50 -4.25 -3.15
C GLN A 125 7.59 -4.57 -4.35
N VAL A 126 6.81 -5.65 -4.28
CA VAL A 126 5.85 -6.01 -5.34
C VAL A 126 4.80 -4.92 -5.57
N TYR A 127 4.31 -4.30 -4.49
CA TYR A 127 3.37 -3.19 -4.59
C TYR A 127 4.06 -1.94 -5.15
N SER A 128 5.29 -1.64 -4.75
CA SER A 128 6.08 -0.52 -5.27
C SER A 128 6.31 -0.62 -6.76
N MET A 129 6.71 -1.79 -7.28
CA MET A 129 6.83 -2.01 -8.73
C MET A 129 5.51 -1.70 -9.45
N SER A 130 4.38 -2.13 -8.88
CA SER A 130 3.05 -1.93 -9.49
C SER A 130 2.58 -0.47 -9.42
N VAL A 131 2.91 0.25 -8.34
CA VAL A 131 2.62 1.68 -8.19
C VAL A 131 3.46 2.47 -9.19
N LEU A 132 4.76 2.23 -9.23
CA LEU A 132 5.68 2.88 -10.16
C LEU A 132 5.29 2.62 -11.61
N HIS A 133 4.92 1.38 -11.97
CA HIS A 133 4.43 1.09 -13.31
C HIS A 133 3.25 1.99 -13.70
N LYS A 134 2.25 2.16 -12.82
CA LYS A 134 1.12 3.05 -13.09
C LYS A 134 1.53 4.50 -13.21
N LEU A 135 2.51 4.94 -12.43
CA LEU A 135 3.07 6.29 -12.51
C LEU A 135 3.84 6.46 -13.83
N THR A 136 4.65 5.50 -14.25
CA THR A 136 5.36 5.50 -15.54
C THR A 136 4.40 5.57 -16.74
N ILE A 137 3.22 4.96 -16.66
CA ILE A 137 2.21 5.13 -17.74
C ILE A 137 1.72 6.58 -17.83
N ARG A 138 1.72 7.33 -16.73
CA ARG A 138 1.37 8.76 -16.71
C ARG A 138 2.56 9.67 -17.01
N TYR A 139 3.75 9.28 -16.55
CA TYR A 139 5.03 9.99 -16.63
C TYR A 139 6.06 9.10 -17.33
N PRO A 140 6.01 9.00 -18.68
CA PRO A 140 6.89 8.12 -19.46
C PRO A 140 8.39 8.31 -19.20
N GLU A 141 8.82 9.48 -18.77
CA GLU A 141 10.19 9.81 -18.39
C GLU A 141 10.74 8.91 -17.26
N LEU A 142 9.86 8.31 -16.44
CA LEU A 142 10.25 7.38 -15.37
C LEU A 142 10.57 5.96 -15.89
N ALA A 143 10.38 5.67 -17.18
CA ALA A 143 10.43 4.30 -17.70
C ALA A 143 11.81 3.65 -17.54
N HIS A 144 12.88 4.37 -17.85
CA HIS A 144 14.23 3.86 -17.74
C HIS A 144 14.63 3.62 -16.28
N GLU A 145 14.32 4.58 -15.40
CA GLU A 145 14.57 4.44 -13.95
C GLU A 145 13.81 3.26 -13.34
N LEU A 146 12.55 3.05 -13.77
CA LEU A 146 11.76 1.88 -13.35
C LEU A 146 12.36 0.56 -13.86
N GLU A 147 12.82 0.52 -15.11
CA GLU A 147 13.46 -0.67 -15.65
C GLU A 147 14.71 -1.05 -14.82
N GLU A 148 15.61 -0.09 -14.60
CA GLU A 148 16.84 -0.31 -13.83
C GLU A 148 16.53 -0.76 -12.41
N SER A 149 15.61 -0.08 -11.74
CA SER A 149 15.18 -0.40 -10.38
C SER A 149 14.58 -1.81 -10.27
N ILE A 150 13.75 -2.21 -11.25
CA ILE A 150 13.22 -3.59 -11.29
C ILE A 150 14.36 -4.57 -11.49
N ARG A 151 15.25 -4.36 -12.47
CA ARG A 151 16.36 -5.28 -12.75
C ARG A 151 17.23 -5.49 -11.51
N TRP A 152 17.58 -4.41 -10.83
CA TRP A 152 18.33 -4.45 -9.56
C TRP A 152 17.58 -5.25 -8.48
N ALA A 153 16.29 -4.95 -8.26
CA ALA A 153 15.50 -5.65 -7.25
C ALA A 153 15.32 -7.15 -7.55
N LEU A 154 15.36 -7.55 -8.82
CA LEU A 154 15.21 -8.95 -9.23
C LEU A 154 16.47 -9.80 -9.05
N GLU A 155 17.67 -9.21 -8.92
CA GLU A 155 18.92 -9.96 -8.72
C GLU A 155 18.84 -10.88 -7.49
N ASN A 156 18.17 -10.41 -6.44
CA ASN A 156 17.91 -11.16 -5.20
C ASN A 156 16.42 -11.36 -4.94
N GLY A 157 15.60 -11.26 -5.99
CA GLY A 157 14.15 -11.22 -5.90
C GLY A 157 13.50 -12.57 -5.61
N SER A 158 12.43 -12.57 -4.81
CA SER A 158 11.56 -13.74 -4.67
C SER A 158 10.86 -14.11 -5.99
N ALA A 159 10.33 -15.34 -6.09
CA ALA A 159 9.53 -15.75 -7.26
C ALA A 159 8.35 -14.81 -7.56
N GLY A 160 7.72 -14.25 -6.51
CA GLY A 160 6.63 -13.28 -6.66
C GLY A 160 7.11 -11.95 -7.24
N MET A 161 8.30 -11.48 -6.85
CA MET A 161 8.92 -10.29 -7.41
C MET A 161 9.30 -10.51 -8.87
N ILE A 162 10.00 -11.61 -9.18
CA ILE A 162 10.39 -11.96 -10.55
C ILE A 162 9.17 -12.01 -11.47
N SER A 163 8.09 -12.67 -11.04
CA SER A 163 6.85 -12.72 -11.82
C SER A 163 6.25 -11.33 -12.06
N ARG A 164 6.26 -10.45 -11.04
CA ARG A 164 5.71 -9.09 -11.17
C ARG A 164 6.59 -8.20 -12.03
N GLY A 165 7.89 -8.15 -11.77
CA GLY A 165 8.85 -7.33 -12.48
C GLY A 165 8.88 -7.66 -13.97
N ASN A 166 8.97 -8.94 -14.33
CA ASN A 166 8.95 -9.36 -15.73
C ASN A 166 7.67 -8.95 -16.46
N LYS A 167 6.50 -9.03 -15.81
CA LYS A 167 5.23 -8.57 -16.40
C LYS A 167 5.24 -7.07 -16.68
N ILE A 168 5.84 -6.28 -15.79
CA ILE A 168 5.94 -4.82 -15.95
C ILE A 168 6.91 -4.49 -17.08
N LEU A 169 8.12 -5.08 -17.08
CA LEU A 169 9.10 -4.87 -18.15
C LEU A 169 8.53 -5.22 -19.53
N GLN A 170 7.81 -6.34 -19.63
CA GLN A 170 7.12 -6.73 -20.88
C GLN A 170 6.05 -5.71 -21.31
N ASP A 171 5.30 -5.13 -20.36
CA ASP A 171 4.31 -4.11 -20.68
C ASP A 171 4.96 -2.80 -21.15
N LEU A 172 6.08 -2.38 -20.52
CA LEU A 172 6.83 -1.20 -20.93
C LEU A 172 7.41 -1.36 -22.35
N GLN A 173 8.00 -2.52 -22.65
CA GLN A 173 8.50 -2.86 -23.99
C GLN A 173 7.38 -2.83 -25.04
N ARG A 174 6.24 -3.46 -24.72
CA ARG A 174 5.06 -3.48 -25.61
C ARG A 174 4.54 -2.07 -25.91
N ARG A 175 4.74 -1.11 -25.00
CA ARG A 175 4.35 0.29 -25.16
C ARG A 175 5.42 1.15 -25.83
N GLY A 176 6.63 0.61 -26.08
CA GLY A 176 7.77 1.37 -26.61
C GLY A 176 8.32 2.41 -25.62
N LEU A 177 8.16 2.15 -24.32
CA LEU A 177 8.70 3.01 -23.25
C LEU A 177 10.13 2.63 -22.85
N ILE A 178 10.51 1.37 -23.11
CA ILE A 178 11.87 0.81 -23.02
C ILE A 178 12.11 -0.14 -24.20
#